data_AF-A0A226HI80-F1
#
_entry.id   AF-A0A226HI80-F1
#
_cell.length_a   1.000
_cell.length_b   1.000
_cell.length_c   1.000
_cell.angle_alpha   90.00
_cell.angle_beta   90.00
_cell.angle_gamma   90.00
#
_symmetry.space_group_name_H-M   'P 1'
#
loop_
_entity.id
_entity.type
_entity.pdbx_description
1 polymer ?
#
loop_
_entity_poly.entity_id
_entity_poly.type
_entity_poly.pdbx_seq_one_letter_code
_entity_poly.pdbx_strand_id
1 'polypeptide(L)'
;MKNKIIFYRHFLERNKIFFEILTAVVLTITSIFVSIQANDIANKANAISNAQTGIMELENTANLEIRKKQISNDSTETDNITKWSVLNNNSKISNFEIEKEFSYINIVKKLNNEEINIPLMEYINLDGRSTEQNEGLIYEFDNKNCSHNEYLMRQGIWEYGFTQIKSFIQVSFDNVLTKKVTKYYQIAPLIQEISKREWDLIKKDWSAKSSNVIHLKDIERNVQIIKNYH
;
A
#
# COMPACT_ATOMS: atom_id res chain seq x y z
N MET A 1 39.92 -26.90 -71.85
CA MET A 1 39.50 -26.02 -70.72
C MET A 1 39.38 -24.55 -71.10
N LYS A 2 40.33 -23.94 -71.85
CA LYS A 2 40.27 -22.52 -72.28
C LYS A 2 38.96 -22.10 -72.97
N ASN A 3 38.43 -22.89 -73.90
CA ASN A 3 37.19 -22.54 -74.63
C ASN A 3 35.92 -22.57 -73.76
N LYS A 4 35.86 -23.43 -72.73
CA LYS A 4 34.73 -23.43 -71.77
C LYS A 4 34.74 -22.17 -70.90
N ILE A 5 35.92 -21.73 -70.45
CA ILE A 5 36.08 -20.52 -69.64
C ILE A 5 35.68 -19.27 -70.44
N ILE A 6 36.08 -19.18 -71.71
CA ILE A 6 35.70 -18.06 -72.60
C ILE A 6 34.19 -18.05 -72.85
N PHE A 7 33.59 -19.22 -73.08
CA PHE A 7 32.14 -19.35 -73.25
C PHE A 7 31.36 -18.94 -71.99
N TYR A 8 31.76 -19.41 -70.80
CA TYR A 8 31.14 -19.01 -69.54
C TYR A 8 31.32 -17.51 -69.28
N ARG A 9 32.48 -16.93 -69.60
CA ARG A 9 32.74 -15.49 -69.47
C ARG A 9 31.81 -14.67 -70.36
N HIS A 10 31.65 -15.07 -71.62
CA HIS A 10 30.76 -14.37 -72.55
C HIS A 10 29.28 -14.54 -72.18
N PHE A 11 28.89 -15.71 -71.67
CA PHE A 11 27.54 -15.96 -71.15
C PHE A 11 27.25 -15.10 -69.90
N LEU A 12 28.20 -14.98 -68.98
CA LEU A 12 28.10 -14.12 -67.79
C LEU A 12 28.05 -12.64 -68.15
N GLU A 13 28.85 -12.19 -69.11
CA GLU A 13 28.81 -10.80 -69.61
C GLU A 13 27.48 -10.47 -70.27
N ARG A 14 26.94 -11.40 -71.06
CA ARG A 14 25.67 -11.22 -71.78
C ARG A 14 24.44 -11.23 -70.86
N ASN A 15 24.54 -11.89 -69.70
CA ASN A 15 23.46 -11.98 -68.71
C ASN A 15 23.77 -11.21 -67.41
N LYS A 16 24.75 -10.30 -67.44
CA LYS A 16 25.22 -9.58 -66.26
C LYS A 16 24.09 -8.87 -65.50
N ILE A 17 23.23 -8.16 -66.24
CA ILE A 17 22.07 -7.45 -65.68
C ILE A 17 21.08 -8.42 -65.02
N PHE A 18 20.85 -9.58 -65.63
CA PHE A 18 19.97 -10.61 -65.07
C PHE A 18 20.51 -11.14 -63.74
N PHE A 19 21.81 -11.42 -63.65
CA PHE A 19 22.44 -11.86 -62.40
C PHE A 19 22.44 -10.74 -61.34
N GLU A 20 22.70 -9.49 -61.70
CA GLU A 20 22.62 -8.35 -60.77
C GLU A 20 21.20 -8.20 -60.18
N ILE A 21 20.16 -8.29 -61.01
CA ILE A 21 18.76 -8.24 -60.56
C ILE A 21 18.45 -9.44 -59.65
N LEU A 22 18.87 -10.65 -60.03
CA LEU A 22 18.66 -11.84 -59.21
C LEU A 22 19.32 -11.70 -57.82
N THR A 23 20.56 -11.19 -57.78
CA THR A 23 21.29 -11.01 -56.53
C THR A 23 20.63 -9.92 -55.67
N ALA A 24 20.16 -8.83 -56.28
CA ALA A 24 19.43 -7.77 -55.60
C ALA A 24 18.10 -8.26 -55.00
N VAL A 25 17.35 -9.09 -55.73
CA VAL A 25 16.11 -9.71 -55.24
C VAL A 25 16.39 -10.64 -54.06
N VAL A 26 17.40 -11.49 -54.15
CA VAL A 26 17.79 -12.39 -53.05
C VAL A 26 18.18 -11.59 -51.81
N LEU A 27 19.05 -10.58 -51.96
CA LEU A 27 19.46 -9.69 -50.86
C LEU A 27 18.27 -8.97 -50.21
N THR A 28 17.32 -8.49 -51.02
CA THR A 28 16.12 -7.80 -50.53
C THR A 28 15.24 -8.75 -49.72
N ILE A 29 14.98 -9.96 -50.21
CA ILE A 29 14.19 -10.98 -49.50
C ILE A 29 14.89 -11.39 -48.19
N THR A 30 16.21 -11.61 -48.23
CA THR A 30 16.98 -11.96 -47.02
C THR A 30 16.94 -10.81 -46.00
N SER A 31 17.04 -9.56 -46.44
CA SER A 31 16.95 -8.38 -45.57
C SER A 31 15.59 -8.26 -44.88
N ILE A 32 14.50 -8.51 -45.61
CA ILE A 32 13.14 -8.54 -45.05
C ILE A 32 13.03 -9.66 -44.00
N PHE A 33 13.52 -10.86 -44.31
CA PHE A 33 13.44 -12.01 -43.40
C PHE A 33 14.24 -11.79 -42.11
N VAL A 34 15.45 -11.23 -42.22
CA VAL A 34 16.28 -10.84 -41.07
C VAL A 34 15.58 -9.75 -40.25
N SER A 35 14.94 -8.77 -40.88
CA SER A 35 14.21 -7.71 -40.18
C SER A 35 13.00 -8.25 -39.40
N ILE A 36 12.25 -9.20 -39.98
CA ILE A 36 11.14 -9.86 -39.29
C ILE A 36 11.64 -10.66 -38.09
N GLN A 37 12.69 -11.48 -38.25
CA GLN A 37 13.26 -12.24 -37.14
C GLN A 37 13.82 -11.33 -36.04
N ALA A 38 14.50 -10.25 -36.41
CA ALA A 38 15.01 -9.27 -35.45
C ALA A 38 13.87 -8.63 -34.65
N ASN A 39 12.76 -8.29 -35.31
CA ASN A 39 11.58 -7.73 -34.64
C ASN A 39 10.94 -8.74 -33.67
N ASP A 40 10.82 -10.01 -34.07
CA ASP A 40 10.30 -11.08 -33.20
C ASP A 40 11.19 -11.32 -31.98
N ILE A 41 12.52 -11.28 -32.15
CA ILE A 41 13.47 -11.40 -31.04
C ILE A 41 13.34 -10.21 -30.11
N ALA A 42 13.24 -8.99 -30.63
CA ALA A 42 13.05 -7.78 -29.84
C ALA A 42 11.73 -7.83 -29.04
N ASN A 43 10.64 -8.28 -29.66
CA ASN A 43 9.35 -8.46 -28.99
C ASN A 43 9.42 -9.47 -27.85
N LYS A 44 10.10 -10.62 -28.07
CA LYS A 44 10.33 -11.62 -27.02
C LYS A 44 11.21 -11.09 -25.89
N ALA A 45 12.27 -10.36 -26.22
CA ALA A 45 13.15 -9.73 -25.23
C ALA A 45 12.40 -8.72 -24.36
N ASN A 46 11.53 -7.89 -24.96
CA ASN A 46 10.68 -6.96 -24.23
C ASN A 46 9.71 -7.68 -23.29
N ALA A 47 9.08 -8.77 -23.75
CA ALA A 47 8.19 -9.57 -22.92
C ALA A 47 8.92 -10.19 -21.70
N ILE A 48 10.13 -10.71 -21.91
CA ILE A 48 10.97 -11.25 -20.83
C ILE A 48 11.38 -10.14 -19.86
N SER A 49 11.82 -8.99 -20.37
CA SER A 49 12.18 -7.83 -19.55
C SER A 49 11.02 -7.36 -18.69
N ASN A 50 9.80 -7.30 -19.26
CA ASN A 50 8.60 -6.93 -18.52
C ASN A 50 8.25 -7.97 -17.45
N ALA A 51 8.37 -9.26 -17.76
CA ALA A 51 8.14 -10.33 -16.79
C ALA A 51 9.16 -10.29 -15.64
N GLN A 52 10.44 -10.09 -15.94
CA GLN A 52 11.50 -9.93 -14.93
C GLN A 52 11.28 -8.70 -14.07
N THR A 53 10.86 -7.59 -14.66
CA THR A 53 10.50 -6.37 -13.92
C THR A 53 9.32 -6.63 -12.99
N GLY A 54 8.29 -7.33 -13.46
CA GLY A 54 7.13 -7.69 -12.63
C GLY A 54 7.48 -8.63 -11.46
N ILE A 55 8.36 -9.61 -11.68
CA ILE A 55 8.86 -10.50 -10.63
C ILE A 55 9.70 -9.71 -9.62
N MET A 56 10.63 -8.86 -10.09
CA MET A 56 11.40 -7.98 -9.21
C MET A 56 10.51 -7.04 -8.41
N GLU A 57 9.47 -6.45 -9.02
CA GLU A 57 8.53 -5.59 -8.31
C GLU A 57 7.76 -6.38 -7.23
N LEU A 58 7.28 -7.59 -7.53
CA LEU A 58 6.58 -8.44 -6.57
C LEU A 58 7.48 -8.92 -5.41
N GLU A 59 8.65 -9.46 -5.73
CA GLU A 59 9.58 -10.00 -4.73
C GLU A 59 10.17 -8.91 -3.83
N ASN A 60 10.28 -7.69 -4.34
CA ASN A 60 10.83 -6.54 -3.60
C ASN A 60 9.77 -5.52 -3.15
N THR A 61 8.48 -5.85 -3.25
CA THR A 61 7.44 -5.02 -2.63
C THR A 61 7.39 -5.35 -1.14
N ALA A 62 7.58 -4.32 -0.31
CA ALA A 62 7.53 -4.45 1.13
C ALA A 62 6.19 -5.01 1.62
N ASN A 63 6.28 -6.07 2.41
CA ASN A 63 5.16 -6.70 3.07
C ASN A 63 5.07 -6.19 4.50
N LEU A 64 4.28 -5.13 4.67
CA LEU A 64 4.00 -4.54 5.95
C LEU A 64 3.00 -5.39 6.73
N GLU A 65 3.39 -5.78 7.94
CA GLU A 65 2.53 -6.42 8.92
C GLU A 65 2.35 -5.48 10.10
N ILE A 66 1.11 -5.27 10.53
CA ILE A 66 0.83 -4.54 11.76
C ILE A 66 0.48 -5.55 12.84
N ARG A 67 1.16 -5.47 13.98
CA ARG A 67 0.87 -6.29 15.16
C ARG A 67 0.36 -5.42 16.29
N LYS A 68 -0.63 -5.93 17.01
CA LYS A 68 -1.15 -5.34 18.25
C LYS A 68 -0.67 -6.16 19.44
N LYS A 69 -0.16 -5.50 20.46
CA LYS A 69 0.17 -6.10 21.76
C LYS A 69 -0.39 -5.23 22.89
N GLN A 70 -1.08 -5.85 23.84
CA GLN A 70 -1.46 -5.20 25.08
C GLN A 70 -0.25 -5.24 26.03
N ILE A 71 0.24 -4.06 26.46
CA ILE A 71 1.45 -3.96 27.31
C ILE A 71 1.09 -4.09 28.79
N SER A 72 -0.04 -3.53 29.20
CA SER A 72 -0.50 -3.53 30.58
C SER A 72 -1.82 -4.27 30.68
N ASN A 73 -1.86 -5.22 31.60
CA ASN A 73 -3.04 -6.00 31.94
C ASN A 73 -3.23 -5.85 33.45
N ASP A 74 -3.54 -4.63 33.88
CA ASP A 74 -4.00 -4.42 35.24
C ASP A 74 -5.40 -5.05 35.38
N SER A 75 -5.66 -5.73 36.49
CA SER A 75 -6.94 -6.40 36.77
C SER A 75 -8.12 -5.42 36.81
N THR A 76 -7.83 -4.13 36.95
CA THR A 76 -8.81 -3.05 36.95
C THR A 76 -9.17 -2.53 35.55
N GLU A 77 -8.45 -2.96 34.50
CA GLU A 77 -8.52 -2.45 33.12
C GLU A 77 -8.27 -0.93 32.95
N THR A 78 -7.87 -0.23 34.01
CA THR A 78 -7.76 1.24 34.01
C THR A 78 -6.69 1.74 33.05
N ASP A 79 -5.58 1.01 32.91
CA ASP A 79 -4.47 1.35 32.03
C ASP A 79 -4.22 0.26 30.98
N ASN A 80 -5.24 -0.07 30.19
CA ASN A 80 -5.11 -0.98 29.06
C ASN A 80 -4.37 -0.31 27.89
N ILE A 81 -3.04 -0.22 28.03
CA ILE A 81 -2.16 0.33 27.00
C ILE A 81 -2.03 -0.70 25.87
N THR A 82 -2.50 -0.29 24.70
CA THR A 82 -2.31 -0.99 23.43
C THR A 82 -1.15 -0.39 22.67
N LYS A 83 -0.25 -1.27 22.21
CA LYS A 83 0.87 -0.94 21.36
C LYS A 83 0.73 -1.59 20.00
N TRP A 84 0.98 -0.82 18.97
CA TRP A 84 1.05 -1.28 17.60
C TRP A 84 2.48 -1.20 17.11
N SER A 85 2.88 -2.26 16.43
CA SER A 85 4.17 -2.36 15.77
C SER A 85 3.91 -2.56 14.29
N VAL A 86 4.46 -1.69 13.46
CA VAL A 86 4.55 -1.91 12.02
C VAL A 86 5.86 -2.63 11.77
N LEU A 87 5.78 -3.81 11.16
CA LEU A 87 6.92 -4.63 10.78
C LEU A 87 7.00 -4.70 9.27
N ASN A 88 8.21 -4.68 8.74
CA ASN A 88 8.47 -5.06 7.37
C ASN A 88 9.05 -6.48 7.33
N ASN A 89 8.34 -7.38 6.67
CA ASN A 89 8.73 -8.80 6.63
C ASN A 89 9.62 -9.15 5.42
N ASN A 90 9.83 -8.22 4.49
CA ASN A 90 10.75 -8.39 3.37
C ASN A 90 11.07 -7.04 2.70
N SER A 91 12.17 -7.00 1.96
CA SER A 91 12.50 -5.90 1.04
C SER A 91 13.00 -4.62 1.71
N LYS A 92 13.69 -3.80 0.93
CA LYS A 92 14.12 -2.48 1.36
C LYS A 92 12.96 -1.49 1.29
N ILE A 93 12.77 -0.72 2.36
CA ILE A 93 11.91 0.46 2.39
C ILE A 93 12.75 1.70 2.68
N SER A 94 12.31 2.85 2.17
CA SER A 94 12.84 4.15 2.58
C SER A 94 11.71 5.16 2.71
N ASN A 95 11.94 6.25 3.45
CA ASN A 95 10.98 7.33 3.63
C ASN A 95 9.61 6.83 4.15
N PHE A 96 9.65 5.94 5.13
CA PHE A 96 8.43 5.44 5.78
C PHE A 96 7.78 6.55 6.61
N GLU A 97 6.48 6.73 6.45
CA GLU A 97 5.71 7.72 7.20
C GLU A 97 4.29 7.20 7.50
N ILE A 98 3.81 7.47 8.72
CA ILE A 98 2.38 7.41 9.03
C ILE A 98 1.79 8.78 8.72
N GLU A 99 1.19 8.90 7.54
CA GLU A 99 0.76 10.16 6.96
C GLU A 99 -0.46 10.75 7.68
N LYS A 100 -1.41 9.87 8.03
CA LYS A 100 -2.72 10.25 8.58
C LYS A 100 -3.26 9.18 9.51
N GLU A 101 -4.00 9.63 10.49
CA GLU A 101 -4.74 8.82 11.44
C GLU A 101 -6.17 9.36 11.56
N PHE A 102 -7.12 8.44 11.63
CA PHE A 102 -8.51 8.75 11.93
C PHE A 102 -9.00 7.78 12.99
N SER A 103 -9.46 8.31 14.12
CA SER A 103 -10.13 7.53 15.15
C SER A 103 -11.58 7.93 15.32
N TYR A 104 -12.38 6.97 15.77
CA TYR A 104 -13.75 7.15 16.20
C TYR A 104 -13.99 6.44 17.51
N ILE A 105 -14.85 7.03 18.32
CA ILE A 105 -15.60 6.31 19.34
C ILE A 105 -16.86 5.79 18.68
N ASN A 106 -16.90 4.48 18.49
CA ASN A 106 -18.10 3.77 18.08
C ASN A 106 -18.91 3.39 19.32
N ILE A 107 -20.19 3.73 19.33
CA ILE A 107 -21.09 3.47 20.44
C ILE A 107 -22.30 2.73 19.87
N VAL A 108 -22.53 1.51 20.35
CA VAL A 108 -23.75 0.75 20.09
C VAL A 108 -24.72 1.04 21.23
N LYS A 109 -25.75 1.86 20.98
CA LYS A 109 -26.75 2.22 21.98
C LYS A 109 -27.50 0.97 22.47
N LYS A 110 -27.67 0.80 23.79
CA LYS A 110 -28.37 -0.36 24.37
C LYS A 110 -29.86 -0.41 24.04
N LEU A 111 -30.50 0.75 23.88
CA LEU A 111 -31.97 0.84 23.73
C LEU A 111 -32.45 0.39 22.35
N ASN A 112 -31.72 0.74 21.30
CA ASN A 112 -32.15 0.57 19.90
C ASN A 112 -31.07 -0.07 18.99
N ASN A 113 -29.92 -0.48 19.54
CA ASN A 113 -28.77 -1.01 18.80
C ASN A 113 -28.26 -0.09 17.69
N GLU A 114 -28.55 1.21 17.78
CA GLU A 114 -28.03 2.18 16.83
C GLU A 114 -26.53 2.40 17.06
N GLU A 115 -25.78 2.42 15.96
CA GLU A 115 -24.35 2.73 15.97
C GLU A 115 -24.12 4.22 15.75
N ILE A 116 -23.53 4.88 16.74
CA ILE A 116 -22.99 6.23 16.59
C ILE A 116 -21.48 6.14 16.40
N ASN A 117 -20.95 6.85 15.42
CA ASN A 117 -19.51 7.07 15.26
C ASN A 117 -19.20 8.53 15.51
N ILE A 118 -18.49 8.82 16.60
CA ILE A 118 -18.05 10.16 16.98
C ILE A 118 -16.55 10.27 16.68
N PRO A 119 -16.11 11.24 15.86
CA PRO A 119 -14.69 11.44 15.58
C PRO A 119 -13.89 11.71 16.85
N LEU A 120 -12.75 11.05 16.96
CA LEU A 120 -11.83 11.16 18.08
C LEU A 120 -10.47 11.65 17.60
N MET A 121 -9.92 12.65 18.30
CA MET A 121 -8.58 13.16 18.06
C MET A 121 -7.58 12.60 19.07
N GLU A 122 -6.31 12.51 18.65
CA GLU A 122 -5.16 12.22 19.52
C GLU A 122 -5.25 10.85 20.23
N TYR A 123 -6.04 9.89 19.71
CA TYR A 123 -6.19 8.58 20.35
C TYR A 123 -4.89 7.79 20.40
N ILE A 124 -4.15 7.86 19.29
CA ILE A 124 -2.86 7.23 19.12
C ILE A 124 -1.78 8.28 19.17
N ASN A 125 -0.71 7.98 19.89
CA ASN A 125 0.49 8.79 19.84
C ASN A 125 1.27 8.50 18.56
N LEU A 126 1.12 9.38 17.55
CA LEU A 126 1.88 9.33 16.30
C LEU A 126 3.32 9.83 16.44
N ASP A 127 3.77 10.29 17.61
CA ASP A 127 5.21 10.52 17.87
C ASP A 127 5.92 9.21 18.26
N GLY A 128 5.56 8.14 17.57
CA GLY A 128 6.07 6.80 17.79
C GLY A 128 7.57 6.66 17.55
N ARG A 129 8.12 5.49 17.90
CA ARG A 129 9.54 5.21 17.71
C ARG A 129 9.78 4.60 16.33
N SER A 130 10.53 5.31 15.49
CA SER A 130 11.14 4.74 14.28
C SER A 130 12.45 4.03 14.62
N THR A 131 12.67 2.88 14.02
CA THR A 131 13.93 2.12 14.12
C THR A 131 14.81 2.28 12.88
N GLU A 132 14.29 2.90 11.82
CA GLU A 132 14.95 3.09 10.50
C GLU A 132 15.51 1.79 9.89
N GLN A 133 14.95 0.64 10.26
CA GLN A 133 15.36 -0.66 9.74
C GLN A 133 14.69 -0.94 8.39
N ASN A 134 15.46 -1.53 7.47
CA ASN A 134 14.90 -2.00 6.19
C ASN A 134 13.97 -3.20 6.39
N GLU A 135 14.32 -4.13 7.28
CA GLU A 135 13.55 -5.33 7.62
C GLU A 135 13.40 -5.43 9.15
N GLY A 136 12.28 -5.99 9.61
CA GLY A 136 11.95 -6.10 11.04
C GLY A 136 11.00 -5.02 11.51
N LEU A 137 11.08 -4.63 12.78
CA LEU A 137 10.27 -3.53 13.32
C LEU A 137 10.71 -2.24 12.63
N ILE A 138 9.77 -1.48 12.06
CA ILE A 138 10.07 -0.20 11.38
C ILE A 138 9.50 0.99 12.15
N TYR A 139 8.37 0.79 12.81
CA TYR A 139 7.68 1.86 13.51
C TYR A 139 6.81 1.30 14.63
N GLU A 140 6.69 2.06 15.72
CA GLU A 140 5.98 1.65 16.91
C GLU A 140 5.23 2.81 17.53
N PHE A 141 3.95 2.63 17.84
CA PHE A 141 3.09 3.63 18.49
C PHE A 141 2.14 2.98 19.50
N ASP A 142 1.59 3.79 20.39
CA ASP A 142 0.69 3.31 21.44
C ASP A 142 -0.43 4.32 21.75
N ASN A 143 -1.38 3.91 22.59
CA ASN A 143 -2.43 4.76 23.14
C ASN A 143 -2.17 5.11 24.62
N LYS A 144 -0.91 5.08 25.09
CA LYS A 144 -0.59 5.19 26.52
C LYS A 144 -1.16 6.46 27.16
N ASN A 145 -1.16 7.57 26.42
CA ASN A 145 -1.66 8.85 26.91
C ASN A 145 -3.21 8.93 26.94
N CYS A 146 -3.89 7.92 26.40
CA CYS A 146 -5.34 7.90 26.23
C CYS A 146 -6.03 6.74 26.97
N SER A 147 -5.30 5.69 27.36
CA SER A 147 -5.88 4.47 27.95
C SER A 147 -6.75 4.75 29.18
N HIS A 148 -6.26 5.58 30.10
CA HIS A 148 -6.98 5.93 31.33
C HIS A 148 -8.27 6.69 31.03
N ASN A 149 -8.21 7.67 30.13
CA ASN A 149 -9.35 8.49 29.77
C ASN A 149 -10.40 7.71 28.97
N GLU A 150 -9.95 6.78 28.11
CA GLU A 150 -10.83 5.83 27.43
C GLU A 150 -11.62 4.99 28.45
N TYR A 151 -10.95 4.46 29.48
CA TYR A 151 -11.59 3.71 30.56
C TYR A 151 -12.63 4.56 31.29
N LEU A 152 -12.26 5.75 31.78
CA LEU A 152 -13.18 6.63 32.52
C LEU A 152 -14.40 7.02 31.68
N MET A 153 -14.18 7.33 30.40
CA MET A 153 -15.28 7.62 29.47
C MET A 153 -16.20 6.41 29.31
N ARG A 154 -15.64 5.21 29.06
CA ARG A 154 -16.40 3.96 28.93
C ARG A 154 -17.28 3.70 30.16
N GLN A 155 -16.74 3.92 31.37
CA GLN A 155 -17.51 3.82 32.61
C GLN A 155 -18.63 4.86 32.67
N GLY A 156 -18.37 6.12 32.30
CA GLY A 156 -19.35 7.21 32.34
C GLY A 156 -20.55 7.04 31.40
N ILE A 157 -20.41 6.25 30.33
CA ILE A 157 -21.46 5.97 29.34
C ILE A 157 -21.87 4.50 29.28
N TRP A 158 -21.48 3.67 30.26
CA TRP A 158 -21.75 2.24 30.25
C TRP A 158 -23.25 1.91 30.18
N GLU A 159 -24.10 2.72 30.82
CA GLU A 159 -25.57 2.57 30.79
C GLU A 159 -26.16 2.93 29.43
N TYR A 160 -25.49 3.79 28.67
CA TYR A 160 -25.96 4.28 27.38
C TYR A 160 -25.68 3.29 26.24
N GLY A 161 -24.50 2.68 26.23
CA GLY A 161 -24.10 1.81 25.12
C GLY A 161 -22.81 1.04 25.35
N PHE A 162 -22.56 0.08 24.46
CA PHE A 162 -21.24 -0.56 24.35
C PHE A 162 -20.32 0.33 23.52
N THR A 163 -19.10 0.55 23.99
CA THR A 163 -18.15 1.48 23.39
C THR A 163 -16.96 0.72 22.81
N GLN A 164 -16.55 1.06 21.59
CA GLN A 164 -15.38 0.50 20.95
C GLN A 164 -14.64 1.59 20.15
N ILE A 165 -13.32 1.57 20.20
CA ILE A 165 -12.52 2.46 19.35
C ILE A 165 -12.31 1.82 17.98
N LYS A 166 -12.60 2.59 16.93
CA LYS A 166 -12.25 2.27 15.54
C LYS A 166 -11.13 3.23 15.13
N SER A 167 -9.98 2.71 14.73
CA SER A 167 -8.82 3.52 14.35
C SER A 167 -8.26 3.05 13.02
N PHE A 168 -7.90 4.03 12.19
CA PHE A 168 -7.41 3.82 10.84
C PHE A 168 -6.14 4.64 10.62
N ILE A 169 -5.19 4.08 9.87
CA ILE A 169 -3.96 4.78 9.50
C ILE A 169 -3.68 4.67 8.00
N GLN A 170 -3.07 5.72 7.47
CA GLN A 170 -2.48 5.76 6.15
C GLN A 170 -0.96 5.69 6.31
N VAL A 171 -0.35 4.72 5.63
CA VAL A 171 1.09 4.49 5.65
C VAL A 171 1.64 4.73 4.26
N SER A 172 2.74 5.46 4.16
CA SER A 172 3.45 5.64 2.90
C SER A 172 4.93 5.28 3.05
N PHE A 173 5.54 4.83 1.95
CA PHE A 173 6.95 4.49 1.87
C PHE A 173 7.37 4.42 0.40
N ASP A 174 8.67 4.55 0.14
CA ASP A 174 9.24 4.30 -1.19
C ASP A 174 9.67 2.83 -1.31
N ASN A 175 9.31 2.20 -2.43
CA ASN A 175 9.76 0.84 -2.75
C ASN A 175 11.19 0.84 -3.34
N VAL A 176 11.69 -0.35 -3.70
CA VAL A 176 13.05 -0.51 -4.26
C VAL A 176 13.30 0.23 -5.57
N LEU A 177 12.25 0.64 -6.29
CA LEU A 177 12.31 1.44 -7.51
C LEU A 177 12.06 2.93 -7.23
N THR A 178 12.15 3.34 -5.97
CA THR A 178 11.87 4.71 -5.48
C THR A 178 10.50 5.23 -5.91
N LYS A 179 9.52 4.34 -6.07
CA LYS A 179 8.12 4.71 -6.30
C LYS A 179 7.42 4.77 -4.95
N LYS A 180 6.74 5.88 -4.68
CA LYS A 180 5.90 6.04 -3.48
C LYS A 180 4.73 5.06 -3.52
N VAL A 181 4.65 4.22 -2.51
CA VAL A 181 3.55 3.30 -2.24
C VAL A 181 2.74 3.86 -1.07
N THR A 182 1.43 3.66 -1.09
CA THR A 182 0.54 4.04 0.00
C THR A 182 -0.41 2.90 0.29
N LYS A 183 -0.45 2.49 1.56
CA LYS A 183 -1.34 1.46 2.08
C LYS A 183 -2.21 2.02 3.21
N TYR A 184 -3.36 1.42 3.41
CA TYR A 184 -4.36 1.88 4.36
C TYR A 184 -4.76 0.72 5.26
N TYR A 185 -4.84 0.97 6.56
CA TYR A 185 -5.14 -0.07 7.53
C TYR A 185 -6.20 0.40 8.50
N GLN A 186 -7.11 -0.51 8.84
CA GLN A 186 -7.80 -0.47 10.12
C GLN A 186 -6.88 -1.17 11.13
N ILE A 187 -6.65 -0.54 12.28
CA ILE A 187 -5.74 -1.04 13.34
C ILE A 187 -6.46 -1.30 14.66
N ALA A 188 -7.69 -0.79 14.79
CA ALA A 188 -8.62 -1.13 15.86
C ALA A 188 -10.06 -1.14 15.29
N PRO A 189 -10.93 -2.07 15.73
CA PRO A 189 -10.64 -3.12 16.72
C PRO A 189 -9.87 -4.31 16.14
N LEU A 190 -10.06 -4.60 14.85
CA LEU A 190 -9.38 -5.65 14.10
C LEU A 190 -8.34 -5.02 13.17
N ILE A 191 -7.13 -5.58 13.17
CA ILE A 191 -6.09 -5.19 12.23
C ILE A 191 -6.39 -5.83 10.87
N GLN A 192 -6.56 -4.99 9.85
CA GLN A 192 -6.72 -5.42 8.47
C GLN A 192 -6.31 -4.31 7.50
N GLU A 193 -5.73 -4.69 6.37
CA GLU A 193 -5.57 -3.77 5.23
C GLU A 193 -6.95 -3.45 4.65
N ILE A 194 -7.19 -2.19 4.32
CA ILE A 194 -8.43 -1.73 3.70
C ILE A 194 -8.14 -1.11 2.34
N SER A 195 -9.14 -1.14 1.47
CA SER A 195 -9.02 -0.55 0.14
C SER A 195 -8.95 0.97 0.20
N LYS A 196 -8.34 1.58 -0.82
CA LYS A 196 -8.36 3.04 -0.99
C LYS A 196 -9.78 3.62 -0.99
N ARG A 197 -10.74 2.89 -1.58
CA ARG A 197 -12.16 3.30 -1.63
C ARG A 197 -12.76 3.39 -0.22
N GLU A 198 -12.50 2.40 0.63
CA GLU A 198 -12.95 2.41 2.03
C GLU A 198 -12.29 3.54 2.81
N TRP A 199 -10.98 3.74 2.62
CA TRP A 199 -10.26 4.87 3.21
C TRP A 199 -10.87 6.22 2.83
N ASP A 200 -11.19 6.43 1.55
CA ASP A 200 -11.79 7.66 1.07
C ASP A 200 -13.19 7.91 1.68
N LEU A 201 -13.98 6.84 1.90
CA LEU A 201 -15.26 6.93 2.62
C LEU A 201 -15.06 7.32 4.09
N ILE A 202 -14.10 6.69 4.78
CA ILE A 202 -13.76 6.99 6.17
C ILE A 202 -13.30 8.44 6.30
N LYS A 203 -12.40 8.89 5.43
CA LYS A 203 -11.91 10.26 5.40
C LYS A 203 -13.04 11.26 5.19
N LYS A 204 -13.99 10.97 4.29
CA LYS A 204 -15.15 11.83 4.04
C LYS A 204 -16.07 11.88 5.26
N ASP A 205 -16.38 10.74 5.88
CA ASP A 205 -17.22 10.68 7.09
C ASP A 205 -16.58 11.45 8.25
N TRP A 206 -15.27 11.24 8.48
CA TRP A 206 -14.52 11.93 9.53
C TRP A 206 -14.54 13.43 9.31
N SER A 207 -14.25 13.88 8.08
CA SER A 207 -14.25 15.29 7.71
C SER A 207 -15.62 15.94 7.87
N ALA A 208 -16.70 15.24 7.49
CA ALA A 208 -18.06 15.73 7.62
C ALA A 208 -18.49 15.92 9.08
N LYS A 209 -17.94 15.12 9.99
CA LYS A 209 -18.22 15.17 11.43
C LYS A 209 -17.14 15.93 12.23
N SER A 210 -16.18 16.55 11.54
CA SER A 210 -15.01 17.18 12.18
C SER A 210 -15.37 18.29 13.18
N SER A 211 -16.52 18.94 13.03
CA SER A 211 -17.04 19.93 14.00
C SER A 211 -17.39 19.33 15.37
N ASN A 212 -17.61 18.02 15.42
CA ASN A 212 -18.01 17.28 16.63
C ASN A 212 -16.87 16.38 17.13
N VAL A 213 -15.64 16.65 16.72
CA VAL A 213 -14.46 15.93 17.21
C VAL A 213 -14.33 16.12 18.72
N ILE A 214 -14.09 15.01 19.41
CA ILE A 214 -13.81 14.99 20.84
C ILE A 214 -12.34 14.67 21.11
N HIS A 215 -11.84 15.15 22.23
CA HIS A 215 -10.55 14.72 22.79
C HIS A 215 -10.81 13.91 24.05
N LEU A 216 -10.18 12.75 24.22
CA LEU A 216 -10.45 11.88 25.37
C LEU A 216 -10.16 12.56 26.73
N LYS A 217 -9.27 13.57 26.76
CA LYS A 217 -8.98 14.36 27.97
C LYS A 217 -10.19 15.12 28.54
N ASP A 218 -11.21 15.40 27.72
CA ASP A 218 -12.39 16.19 28.11
C ASP A 218 -13.58 15.31 28.55
N ILE A 219 -13.35 14.39 29.50
CA ILE A 219 -14.27 13.29 29.83
C ILE A 219 -15.70 13.75 30.14
N GLU A 220 -15.89 14.70 31.06
CA GLU A 220 -17.23 15.14 31.48
C GLU A 220 -18.04 15.72 30.33
N ARG A 221 -17.39 16.55 29.50
CA ARG A 221 -17.98 17.12 28.29
C ARG A 221 -18.35 16.02 27.29
N ASN A 222 -17.46 15.06 27.08
CA ASN A 222 -17.69 13.94 26.15
C ASN A 222 -18.90 13.11 26.59
N VAL A 223 -18.97 12.75 27.88
CA VAL A 223 -20.09 12.00 28.45
C VAL A 223 -21.42 12.75 28.24
N GLN A 224 -21.45 14.06 28.47
CA GLN A 224 -22.65 14.88 28.24
C GLN A 224 -23.03 14.94 26.76
N ILE A 225 -22.08 15.19 25.85
CA ILE A 225 -22.31 15.20 24.41
C ILE A 225 -22.91 13.87 23.94
N ILE A 226 -22.34 12.76 24.41
CA ILE A 226 -22.78 11.41 24.04
C ILE A 226 -24.20 11.13 24.54
N LYS A 227 -24.49 11.44 25.81
CA LYS A 227 -25.83 11.20 26.38
C LYS A 227 -26.92 12.04 25.71
N ASN A 228 -26.56 13.22 25.21
CA ASN A 228 -27.47 14.13 24.51
C ASN A 228 -27.49 13.90 22.97
N TYR A 229 -26.72 12.94 22.46
CA TYR A 229 -26.70 12.58 21.05
C TYR A 229 -27.97 11.78 20.73
N HIS A 230 -28.97 12.45 20.15
CA HIS A 230 -30.24 11.85 19.74
C HIS A 230 -30.10 11.09 18.43
#